data_AF-A0A6N2YWV5-F1
#
_entry.id   AF-A0A6N2YWV5-F1
#
_cell.length_a   1.000
_cell.length_b   1.000
_cell.length_c   1.000
_cell.angle_alpha   90.00
_cell.angle_beta   90.00
_cell.angle_gamma   90.00
#
_symmetry.space_group_name_H-M   'P 1'
#
loop_
_entity.id
_entity.type
_entity.pdbx_description
1 polymer ?
#
loop_
_entity_poly.entity_id
_entity_poly.type
_entity_poly.pdbx_seq_one_letter_code
_entity_poly.pdbx_strand_id
1 'polypeptide(L)'
;MIYLLLILMAGLYYVVYITSVMYAEGIKLLQWIAYGISALIFLITFFFVDSSFSSLQNYILVLIISVVVYGWLAIKSFWTRPYKVKLRSLDPLSEHSVTKGQYEDIESIQINLASSKYKGIISAIISIVCMIAIKLKLTPVLKDDLAGGIFTIGLILFLMVIIYLVIDIVLAVRRRKFSFITLRPLGTLILLIFYSIII
;
A
#
# COMPACT_ATOMS: atom_id res chain seq x y z
N MET A 1 11.97 11.50 -18.48
CA MET A 1 10.89 10.56 -18.13
C MET A 1 10.93 10.08 -16.69
N ILE A 2 12.11 9.85 -16.12
CA ILE A 2 12.18 9.33 -14.74
C ILE A 2 11.67 10.27 -13.65
N TYR A 3 11.98 11.56 -13.72
CA TYR A 3 11.47 12.54 -12.76
C TYR A 3 9.95 12.62 -12.81
N LEU A 4 9.35 12.50 -14.00
CA LEU A 4 7.91 12.45 -14.18
C LEU A 4 7.31 11.20 -13.51
N LEU A 5 7.94 10.03 -13.68
CA LEU A 5 7.53 8.80 -13.01
C LEU A 5 7.64 8.91 -11.48
N LEU A 6 8.74 9.48 -10.96
CA LEU A 6 8.91 9.71 -9.53
C LEU A 6 7.82 10.63 -8.96
N ILE A 7 7.55 11.75 -9.63
CA ILE A 7 6.49 12.69 -9.24
C ILE A 7 5.13 11.99 -9.29
N LEU A 8 4.87 11.18 -10.32
CA LEU A 8 3.65 10.41 -10.44
C LEU A 8 3.50 9.40 -9.30
N MET A 9 4.55 8.62 -9.01
CA MET A 9 4.53 7.60 -7.95
C MET A 9 4.41 8.23 -6.56
N ALA A 10 5.02 9.39 -6.32
CA ALA A 10 4.80 10.14 -5.09
C ALA A 10 3.39 10.78 -5.04
N GLY A 11 2.91 11.34 -6.15
CA GLY A 11 1.59 11.95 -6.26
C GLY A 11 0.45 10.94 -6.09
N LEU A 12 0.62 9.73 -6.62
CA LEU A 12 -0.34 8.63 -6.49
C LEU A 12 -0.63 8.28 -5.02
N TYR A 13 0.34 8.45 -4.12
CA TYR A 13 0.11 8.30 -2.68
C TYR A 13 -0.99 9.25 -2.20
N TYR A 14 -0.90 10.53 -2.58
CA TYR A 14 -1.92 11.53 -2.23
C TYR A 14 -3.25 11.27 -2.94
N VAL A 15 -3.22 10.86 -4.21
CA VAL A 15 -4.43 10.50 -4.96
C VAL A 15 -5.18 9.37 -4.26
N VAL A 16 -4.49 8.32 -3.82
CA VAL A 16 -5.11 7.21 -3.06
C VAL A 16 -5.74 7.71 -1.76
N TYR A 17 -5.08 8.63 -1.06
CA TYR A 17 -5.63 9.20 0.17
C TYR A 17 -6.88 10.05 -0.07
N ILE A 18 -6.85 10.95 -1.05
CA ILE A 18 -7.98 11.85 -1.35
C ILE A 18 -9.18 11.04 -1.86
N THR A 19 -8.96 10.20 -2.87
CA THR A 19 -10.02 9.40 -3.49
C THR A 19 -10.68 8.41 -2.53
N SER A 20 -9.95 7.94 -1.51
CA SER A 20 -10.54 7.09 -0.48
C SER A 20 -11.52 7.82 0.45
N VAL A 21 -11.33 9.12 0.67
CA VAL A 21 -12.26 9.96 1.43
C VAL A 21 -13.50 10.16 0.59
N MET A 22 -13.30 10.50 -0.69
CA MET A 22 -14.38 10.64 -1.67
C MET A 22 -15.18 9.35 -1.84
N TYR A 23 -14.54 8.19 -1.73
CA TYR A 23 -15.22 6.89 -1.79
C TYR A 23 -16.12 6.68 -0.59
N ALA A 24 -15.63 7.04 0.60
CA ALA A 24 -16.41 6.95 1.81
C ALA A 24 -17.60 7.96 1.82
N GLU A 25 -17.44 9.10 1.15
CA GLU A 25 -18.49 10.11 0.94
C GLU A 25 -19.40 9.83 -0.28
N GLY A 26 -19.15 8.76 -1.04
CA GLY A 26 -19.97 8.36 -2.19
C GLY A 26 -19.71 9.10 -3.52
N ILE A 27 -18.71 9.99 -3.58
CA ILE A 27 -18.35 10.79 -4.76
C ILE A 27 -17.50 9.98 -5.74
N LYS A 28 -18.13 9.08 -6.51
CA LYS A 28 -17.42 8.12 -7.38
C LYS A 28 -16.80 8.74 -8.64
N LEU A 29 -17.46 9.70 -9.29
CA LEU A 29 -17.04 10.23 -10.59
C LEU A 29 -15.64 10.87 -10.54
N LEU A 30 -15.38 11.71 -9.55
CA LEU A 30 -14.13 12.46 -9.45
C LEU A 30 -12.93 11.55 -9.11
N GLN A 31 -13.18 10.41 -8.45
CA GLN A 31 -12.15 9.37 -8.24
C GLN A 31 -11.69 8.78 -9.57
N TRP A 32 -12.64 8.39 -10.43
CA TRP A 32 -12.33 7.83 -11.75
C TRP A 32 -11.52 8.80 -12.61
N ILE A 33 -11.84 10.10 -12.56
CA ILE A 33 -11.07 11.13 -13.25
C ILE A 33 -9.62 11.19 -12.72
N ALA A 34 -9.44 11.23 -11.40
CA ALA A 34 -8.11 11.31 -10.79
C ALA A 34 -7.23 10.08 -11.13
N TYR A 35 -7.80 8.87 -11.07
CA TYR A 35 -7.11 7.66 -11.48
C TYR A 35 -6.88 7.59 -12.98
N GLY A 36 -7.82 8.06 -13.81
CA GLY A 36 -7.68 8.12 -15.25
C GLY A 36 -6.52 9.01 -15.69
N ILE A 37 -6.40 10.21 -15.10
CA ILE A 37 -5.27 11.12 -15.35
C ILE A 37 -3.96 10.46 -14.92
N SER A 38 -3.93 9.85 -13.73
CA SER A 38 -2.74 9.17 -13.23
C SER A 38 -2.30 8.00 -14.13
N ALA A 39 -3.27 7.21 -14.62
CA ALA A 39 -3.03 6.10 -15.53
C ALA A 39 -2.53 6.58 -16.90
N LEU A 40 -3.05 7.70 -17.41
CA LEU A 40 -2.59 8.28 -18.67
C LEU A 40 -1.14 8.76 -18.57
N ILE A 41 -0.77 9.45 -17.47
CA ILE A 41 0.62 9.85 -17.22
C ILE A 41 1.51 8.61 -17.08
N PHE A 42 1.05 7.57 -16.38
CA PHE A 42 1.77 6.31 -16.26
C PHE A 42 2.05 5.68 -17.63
N LEU A 43 1.04 5.60 -18.49
CA LEU A 43 1.18 5.04 -19.84
C LEU A 43 2.16 5.84 -20.69
N ILE A 44 2.13 7.18 -20.62
CA ILE A 44 3.12 8.03 -21.29
C ILE A 44 4.53 7.66 -20.81
N THR A 45 4.74 7.59 -19.49
CA THR A 45 6.07 7.22 -18.96
C THR A 45 6.49 5.79 -19.33
N PHE A 46 5.55 4.86 -19.48
CA PHE A 46 5.81 3.47 -19.86
C PHE A 46 6.20 3.31 -21.34
N PHE A 47 5.51 4.02 -22.24
CA PHE A 47 5.80 3.94 -23.68
C PHE A 47 7.03 4.75 -24.10
N PHE A 48 7.24 5.92 -23.49
CA PHE A 48 8.31 6.85 -23.85
C PHE A 48 9.59 6.70 -23.01
N VAL A 49 9.72 5.64 -22.21
CA VAL A 49 11.00 5.33 -21.55
C VAL A 49 12.05 4.99 -22.61
N ASP A 50 13.20 5.65 -22.53
CA ASP A 50 14.35 5.39 -23.40
C ASP A 50 14.86 3.97 -23.17
N SER A 51 15.27 3.30 -24.26
CA SER A 51 15.81 1.93 -24.24
C SER A 51 17.26 1.87 -23.79
N SER A 52 17.91 3.01 -23.53
CA SER A 52 19.23 3.04 -22.91
C SER A 52 19.24 2.30 -21.56
N PHE A 53 20.32 1.54 -21.31
CA PHE A 53 20.45 0.69 -20.11
C PHE A 53 20.20 1.47 -18.81
N SER A 54 20.83 2.63 -18.66
CA SER A 54 20.66 3.49 -17.47
C SER A 54 19.23 3.97 -17.29
N SER A 55 18.53 4.34 -18.38
CA SER A 55 17.14 4.79 -18.30
C SER A 55 16.20 3.67 -17.88
N LEU A 56 16.38 2.47 -18.44
CA LEU A 56 15.60 1.28 -18.07
C LEU A 56 15.88 0.83 -16.63
N GLN A 57 17.16 0.83 -16.21
CA GLN A 57 17.56 0.44 -14.86
C GLN A 57 16.91 1.34 -13.83
N ASN A 58 17.01 2.66 -14.03
CA ASN A 58 16.41 3.62 -13.11
C ASN A 58 14.87 3.59 -13.15
N TYR A 59 14.26 3.38 -14.33
CA TYR A 59 12.81 3.19 -14.47
C TYR A 59 12.31 2.00 -13.65
N ILE A 60 12.96 0.84 -13.82
CA ILE A 60 12.62 -0.38 -13.09
C ILE A 60 12.83 -0.20 -11.58
N LEU A 61 13.92 0.45 -11.16
CA LEU A 61 14.18 0.73 -9.74
C LEU A 61 13.06 1.55 -9.11
N VAL A 62 12.59 2.62 -9.77
CA VAL A 62 11.46 3.43 -9.28
C VAL A 62 10.18 2.58 -9.15
N LEU A 63 9.93 1.68 -10.11
CA LEU A 63 8.78 0.79 -10.03
C LEU A 63 8.92 -0.24 -8.90
N ILE A 64 10.11 -0.80 -8.61
CA ILE A 64 10.31 -1.72 -7.48
C ILE A 64 10.04 -1.01 -6.16
N ILE A 65 10.58 0.20 -5.98
CA ILE A 65 10.30 1.00 -4.78
C ILE A 65 8.80 1.23 -4.66
N SER A 66 8.13 1.52 -5.77
CA SER A 66 6.67 1.69 -5.80
C SER A 66 5.94 0.41 -5.40
N VAL A 67 6.34 -0.76 -5.90
CA VAL A 67 5.80 -2.08 -5.48
C VAL A 67 5.93 -2.25 -3.96
N VAL A 68 7.09 -1.94 -3.38
CA VAL A 68 7.33 -2.08 -1.94
C VAL A 68 6.46 -1.10 -1.14
N VAL A 69 6.41 0.18 -1.55
CA VAL A 69 5.65 1.23 -0.86
C VAL A 69 4.14 0.96 -0.93
N TYR A 70 3.62 0.66 -2.12
CA TYR A 70 2.19 0.39 -2.32
C TYR A 70 1.78 -0.97 -1.76
N GLY A 71 2.65 -1.98 -1.81
CA GLY A 71 2.45 -3.25 -1.11
C GLY A 71 2.35 -3.05 0.41
N TRP A 72 3.28 -2.28 0.99
CA TRP A 72 3.23 -1.89 2.41
C TRP A 72 1.95 -1.14 2.76
N LEU A 73 1.56 -0.16 1.93
CA LEU A 73 0.33 0.60 2.14
C LEU A 73 -0.89 -0.31 2.09
N ALA A 74 -0.94 -1.24 1.14
CA ALA A 74 -2.02 -2.22 1.01
C ALA A 74 -2.17 -3.06 2.29
N ILE A 75 -1.07 -3.66 2.75
CA ILE A 75 -1.06 -4.50 3.95
C ILE A 75 -1.43 -3.68 5.18
N LYS A 76 -0.85 -2.48 5.33
CA LYS A 76 -1.20 -1.56 6.41
C LYS A 76 -2.70 -1.27 6.41
N SER A 77 -3.28 -0.99 5.25
CA SER A 77 -4.69 -0.64 5.07
C SER A 77 -5.68 -1.80 5.31
N PHE A 78 -5.29 -3.03 4.95
CA PHE A 78 -6.07 -4.22 5.29
C PHE A 78 -5.92 -4.61 6.77
N TRP A 79 -4.75 -4.34 7.35
CA TRP A 79 -4.45 -4.60 8.75
C TRP A 79 -4.78 -3.43 9.69
N THR A 80 -5.41 -2.36 9.18
CA THR A 80 -6.03 -1.35 10.03
C THR A 80 -7.19 -2.02 10.74
N ARG A 81 -6.89 -2.61 11.92
CA ARG A 81 -7.92 -3.13 12.82
C ARG A 81 -8.96 -2.01 12.92
N PRO A 82 -10.23 -2.23 12.53
CA PRO A 82 -11.26 -1.54 13.27
C PRO A 82 -10.94 -1.86 14.72
N TYR A 83 -10.90 -0.89 15.60
CA TYR A 83 -11.93 -0.75 16.61
C TYR A 83 -12.94 -1.93 16.84
N LYS A 84 -12.65 -3.21 16.60
CA LYS A 84 -13.43 -4.38 17.05
C LYS A 84 -13.54 -4.36 18.58
N VAL A 85 -12.62 -3.67 19.25
CA VAL A 85 -12.67 -3.35 20.68
C VAL A 85 -13.69 -2.25 21.01
N LYS A 86 -13.92 -1.27 20.14
CA LYS A 86 -14.89 -0.17 20.36
C LYS A 86 -16.29 -0.50 19.79
N LEU A 87 -16.38 -1.34 18.75
CA LEU A 87 -17.63 -1.94 18.29
C LEU A 87 -18.18 -2.98 19.28
N ARG A 88 -17.32 -3.77 19.97
CA ARG A 88 -17.77 -4.61 21.10
C ARG A 88 -18.28 -3.83 22.29
N SER A 89 -17.84 -2.59 22.51
CA SER A 89 -18.42 -1.70 23.52
C SER A 89 -19.70 -1.01 23.05
N LEU A 90 -20.12 -1.24 21.80
CA LEU A 90 -21.37 -0.78 21.19
C LEU A 90 -22.25 -1.98 20.81
N ASP A 91 -22.04 -3.13 21.45
CA ASP A 91 -22.83 -4.36 21.21
C ASP A 91 -24.32 -4.04 21.42
N PRO A 92 -25.21 -4.32 20.46
CA PRO A 92 -26.65 -4.08 20.55
C PRO A 92 -27.38 -4.97 21.58
N LEU A 93 -26.62 -5.77 22.34
CA LEU A 93 -27.11 -6.55 23.48
C LEU A 93 -27.22 -5.76 24.78
N SER A 94 -26.75 -4.50 24.83
CA SER A 94 -27.18 -3.58 25.89
C SER A 94 -28.52 -2.97 25.48
N GLU A 95 -29.58 -3.27 26.24
CA GLU A 95 -30.98 -2.79 26.12
C GLU A 95 -31.15 -1.25 26.21
N HIS A 96 -30.20 -0.45 25.75
CA HIS A 96 -30.26 1.01 25.83
C HIS A 96 -30.30 1.62 24.43
N SER A 97 -31.31 2.48 24.22
CA SER A 97 -31.49 3.26 23.01
C SER A 97 -30.19 4.00 22.65
N VAL A 98 -29.68 3.72 21.45
CA VAL A 98 -28.45 4.34 20.95
C VAL A 98 -28.63 5.86 20.90
N THR A 99 -27.77 6.59 21.62
CA THR A 99 -27.81 8.07 21.63
C THR A 99 -27.25 8.61 20.32
N LYS A 100 -27.74 9.76 19.82
CA LYS A 100 -27.31 10.37 18.55
C LYS A 100 -25.77 10.47 18.38
N GLY A 101 -25.04 10.81 19.45
CA GLY A 101 -23.57 10.86 19.41
C GLY A 101 -22.89 9.49 19.26
N GLN A 102 -23.48 8.41 19.78
CA GLN A 102 -22.97 7.04 19.57
C GLN A 102 -23.21 6.57 18.13
N TYR A 103 -24.30 7.03 17.50
CA TYR A 103 -24.59 6.74 16.09
C TYR A 103 -23.57 7.44 15.16
N GLU A 104 -23.28 8.73 15.40
CA GLU A 104 -22.25 9.48 14.66
C GLU A 104 -20.84 8.86 14.82
N ASP A 105 -20.53 8.35 16.02
CA ASP A 105 -19.28 7.60 16.27
C ASP A 105 -19.24 6.28 15.48
N ILE A 106 -20.34 5.53 15.42
CA ILE A 106 -20.42 4.29 14.63
C ILE A 106 -20.27 4.59 13.13
N GLU A 107 -20.97 5.61 12.64
CA GLU A 107 -20.95 6.01 11.23
C GLU A 107 -19.54 6.46 10.81
N SER A 108 -18.88 7.31 11.60
CA SER A 108 -17.51 7.74 11.33
C SER A 108 -16.50 6.57 11.37
N ILE A 109 -16.71 5.56 12.23
CA ILE A 109 -15.89 4.35 12.24
C ILE A 109 -16.13 3.52 10.97
N GLN A 110 -17.38 3.38 10.52
CA GLN A 110 -17.70 2.66 9.28
C GLN A 110 -17.10 3.35 8.04
N ILE A 111 -17.23 4.67 7.95
CA ILE A 111 -16.65 5.52 6.88
C ILE A 111 -15.12 5.36 6.87
N ASN A 112 -14.47 5.45 8.03
CA ASN A 112 -13.02 5.25 8.13
C ASN A 112 -12.59 3.83 7.73
N LEU A 113 -13.40 2.82 8.04
CA LEU A 113 -13.11 1.45 7.65
C LEU A 113 -13.26 1.22 6.15
N ALA A 114 -14.33 1.75 5.56
CA ALA A 114 -14.57 1.70 4.12
C ALA A 114 -13.43 2.41 3.36
N SER A 115 -13.05 3.60 3.82
CA SER A 115 -11.89 4.35 3.30
C SER A 115 -10.60 3.54 3.42
N SER A 116 -10.33 2.93 4.57
CA SER A 116 -9.12 2.12 4.77
C SER A 116 -9.08 0.90 3.83
N LYS A 117 -10.18 0.17 3.69
CA LYS A 117 -10.27 -0.98 2.77
C LYS A 117 -10.06 -0.54 1.32
N TYR A 118 -10.67 0.57 0.92
CA TYR A 118 -10.50 1.13 -0.42
C TYR A 118 -9.03 1.49 -0.70
N LYS A 119 -8.36 2.20 0.23
CA LYS A 119 -6.90 2.46 0.13
C LYS A 119 -6.12 1.16 -0.06
N GLY A 120 -6.49 0.12 0.69
CA GLY A 120 -5.85 -1.19 0.62
C GLY A 120 -5.93 -1.82 -0.77
N ILE A 121 -7.15 -1.87 -1.32
CA ILE A 121 -7.43 -2.45 -2.65
C ILE A 121 -6.69 -1.67 -3.74
N ILE A 122 -6.83 -0.34 -3.77
CA ILE A 122 -6.19 0.45 -4.82
C ILE A 122 -4.67 0.37 -4.74
N SER A 123 -4.09 0.42 -3.54
CA SER A 123 -2.64 0.28 -3.38
C SER A 123 -2.14 -1.09 -3.86
N ALA A 124 -2.91 -2.16 -3.61
CA ALA A 124 -2.59 -3.48 -4.14
C ALA A 124 -2.63 -3.50 -5.67
N ILE A 125 -3.64 -2.88 -6.29
CA ILE A 125 -3.75 -2.76 -7.75
C ILE A 125 -2.55 -2.00 -8.33
N ILE A 126 -2.18 -0.85 -7.74
CA ILE A 126 -1.02 -0.06 -8.18
C ILE A 126 0.26 -0.90 -8.10
N SER A 127 0.45 -1.63 -6.99
CA SER A 127 1.58 -2.54 -6.84
C SER A 127 1.62 -3.59 -7.94
N ILE A 128 0.50 -4.23 -8.26
CA ILE A 128 0.40 -5.24 -9.33
C ILE A 128 0.70 -4.63 -10.71
N VAL A 129 0.16 -3.45 -11.01
CA VAL A 129 0.43 -2.74 -12.27
C VAL A 129 1.92 -2.44 -12.42
N CYS A 130 2.58 -2.00 -11.34
CA CYS A 130 4.03 -1.79 -11.33
C CYS A 130 4.79 -3.10 -11.58
N MET A 131 4.39 -4.20 -10.95
CA MET A 131 5.01 -5.52 -11.19
C MET A 131 4.92 -5.94 -12.66
N ILE A 132 3.74 -5.77 -13.28
CA ILE A 132 3.52 -6.09 -14.69
C ILE A 132 4.40 -5.20 -15.57
N ALA A 133 4.45 -3.90 -15.30
CA ALA A 133 5.27 -2.96 -16.06
C ALA A 133 6.77 -3.31 -16.00
N ILE A 134 7.28 -3.73 -14.83
CA ILE A 134 8.66 -4.21 -14.70
C ILE A 134 8.87 -5.45 -15.56
N LYS A 135 7.99 -6.46 -15.45
CA LYS A 135 8.10 -7.70 -16.23
C LYS A 135 8.12 -7.45 -17.74
N LEU A 136 7.35 -6.49 -18.23
CA LEU A 136 7.28 -6.15 -19.66
C LEU A 136 8.53 -5.41 -20.18
N LYS A 137 9.25 -4.70 -19.31
CA LYS A 137 10.44 -3.91 -19.68
C LYS A 137 11.76 -4.56 -19.26
N LEU A 138 11.70 -5.71 -18.58
CA LEU A 138 12.87 -6.40 -18.09
C LEU A 138 13.63 -7.07 -19.24
N THR A 139 14.89 -6.70 -19.40
CA THR A 139 15.83 -7.37 -20.31
C THR A 139 16.69 -8.35 -19.53
N PRO A 140 17.26 -9.40 -20.18
CA PRO A 140 18.07 -10.40 -19.50
C PRO A 140 19.28 -9.80 -18.77
N VAL A 141 19.91 -8.76 -19.33
CA VAL A 141 21.05 -8.07 -18.71
C VAL A 141 20.65 -7.33 -17.42
N LEU A 142 19.44 -6.77 -17.37
CA LEU A 142 18.93 -6.11 -16.15
C LEU A 142 18.46 -7.12 -15.09
N LYS A 143 18.23 -8.39 -15.44
CA LYS A 143 17.69 -9.39 -14.51
C LYS A 143 18.66 -9.70 -13.37
N ASP A 144 19.95 -9.81 -13.68
CA ASP A 144 20.97 -10.11 -12.67
C ASP A 144 21.17 -8.93 -11.71
N ASP A 145 21.16 -7.71 -12.24
CA ASP A 145 21.25 -6.49 -11.45
C ASP A 145 20.00 -6.29 -10.57
N LEU A 146 18.83 -6.67 -11.10
CA LEU A 146 17.56 -6.67 -10.36
C LEU A 146 17.58 -7.62 -9.17
N ALA A 147 18.16 -8.82 -9.33
CA ALA A 147 18.24 -9.82 -8.27
C ALA A 147 19.03 -9.28 -7.06
N GLY A 148 20.14 -8.58 -7.31
CA GLY A 148 20.91 -7.91 -6.26
C GLY A 148 20.11 -6.79 -5.56
N GLY A 149 19.37 -5.99 -6.34
CA GLY A 149 18.49 -4.95 -5.79
C GLY A 149 17.35 -5.51 -4.93
N ILE A 150 16.65 -6.54 -5.42
CA ILE A 150 15.58 -7.24 -4.70
C ILE A 150 16.12 -7.87 -3.41
N PHE A 151 17.30 -8.49 -3.46
CA PHE A 151 17.94 -9.06 -2.27
C PHE A 151 18.24 -8.00 -1.21
N THR A 152 18.79 -6.85 -1.62
CA THR A 152 19.10 -5.73 -0.72
C THR A 152 17.84 -5.19 -0.04
N ILE A 153 16.77 -4.99 -0.82
CA ILE A 153 15.47 -4.55 -0.29
C ILE A 153 14.89 -5.61 0.65
N GLY A 154 15.00 -6.89 0.31
CA GLY A 154 14.59 -8.01 1.14
C GLY A 154 15.29 -8.03 2.49
N LEU A 155 16.60 -7.76 2.52
CA LEU A 155 17.39 -7.67 3.75
C LEU A 155 16.92 -6.49 4.62
N ILE A 156 16.68 -5.31 4.02
CA ILE A 156 16.14 -4.14 4.73
C ILE A 156 14.77 -4.47 5.34
N LEU A 157 13.86 -5.09 4.57
CA LEU A 157 12.55 -5.50 5.06
C LEU A 157 12.65 -6.54 6.18
N PHE A 158 13.59 -7.48 6.08
CA PHE A 158 13.85 -8.47 7.12
C PHE A 158 14.32 -7.81 8.42
N LEU A 159 15.25 -6.85 8.34
CA LEU A 159 15.67 -6.06 9.49
C LEU A 159 14.49 -5.28 10.11
N MET A 160 13.63 -4.69 9.27
CA MET A 160 12.40 -4.05 9.74
C MET A 160 11.46 -5.02 10.46
N VAL A 161 11.32 -6.27 9.99
CA VAL A 161 10.54 -7.30 10.70
C VAL A 161 11.08 -7.48 12.13
N ILE A 162 12.40 -7.62 12.29
CA ILE A 162 13.02 -7.79 13.60
C ILE A 162 12.75 -6.59 14.50
N ILE A 163 12.99 -5.37 14.00
CA ILE A 163 12.76 -4.13 14.78
C ILE A 163 11.31 -4.01 15.22
N TYR A 164 10.37 -4.23 14.30
CA TYR A 164 8.94 -4.13 14.61
C TYR A 164 8.47 -5.24 15.55
N LEU A 165 9.07 -6.43 15.46
CA LEU A 165 8.82 -7.53 16.39
C LEU A 165 9.27 -7.19 17.81
N VAL A 166 10.44 -6.57 17.97
CA VAL A 166 10.89 -6.06 19.27
C VAL A 166 9.92 -5.01 19.81
N ILE A 167 9.47 -4.07 18.98
CA ILE A 167 8.48 -3.06 19.37
C ILE A 167 7.17 -3.72 19.81
N ASP A 168 6.68 -4.70 19.06
CA ASP A 168 5.46 -5.45 19.40
C ASP A 168 5.59 -6.19 20.73
N ILE A 169 6.75 -6.81 21.01
CA ILE A 169 7.03 -7.47 22.30
C ILE A 169 7.03 -6.45 23.44
N VAL A 170 7.73 -5.31 23.28
CA VAL A 170 7.76 -4.25 24.30
C VAL A 170 6.35 -3.70 24.57
N LEU A 171 5.55 -3.48 23.53
CA LEU A 171 4.16 -3.05 23.65
C LEU A 171 3.28 -4.13 24.29
N ALA A 172 3.51 -5.40 23.97
CA ALA A 172 2.79 -6.53 24.56
C ALA A 172 3.06 -6.63 26.07
N VAL A 173 4.30 -6.46 26.51
CA VAL A 173 4.66 -6.44 27.94
C VAL A 173 4.03 -5.24 28.64
N ARG A 174 4.08 -4.03 28.06
CA ARG A 174 3.51 -2.82 28.69
C ARG A 174 1.98 -2.77 28.69
N ARG A 175 1.31 -3.25 27.64
CA ARG A 175 -0.14 -3.07 27.43
C ARG A 175 -0.94 -4.37 27.51
N ARG A 176 -0.29 -5.52 27.79
CA ARG A 176 -0.84 -6.89 27.77
C ARG A 176 -1.57 -7.26 26.47
N LYS A 177 -1.29 -6.56 25.37
CA LYS A 177 -1.93 -6.75 24.07
C LYS A 177 -0.88 -6.59 22.97
N PHE A 178 -0.82 -7.58 22.08
CA PHE A 178 0.01 -7.49 20.87
C PHE A 178 -0.61 -6.51 19.88
N SER A 179 0.19 -5.54 19.45
CA SER A 179 -0.20 -4.53 18.46
C SER A 179 -0.07 -5.05 17.02
N PHE A 180 0.65 -6.16 16.80
CA PHE A 180 0.86 -6.81 15.51
C PHE A 180 1.30 -5.84 14.40
N ILE A 181 2.12 -4.85 14.76
CA ILE A 181 2.67 -3.88 13.81
C ILE A 181 3.66 -4.57 12.87
N THR A 182 4.28 -5.67 13.32
CA THR A 182 5.20 -6.54 12.57
C THR A 182 4.59 -7.13 11.29
N LEU A 183 3.27 -7.24 11.20
CA LEU A 183 2.62 -7.77 10.00
C LEU A 183 2.80 -6.89 8.77
N ARG A 184 3.08 -5.58 8.94
CA ARG A 184 3.35 -4.68 7.82
C ARG A 184 4.65 -5.06 7.10
N PRO A 185 5.83 -5.04 7.75
CA PRO A 185 7.07 -5.46 7.08
C PRO A 185 7.03 -6.94 6.66
N LEU A 186 6.41 -7.81 7.46
CA LEU A 186 6.33 -9.24 7.14
C LEU A 186 5.52 -9.48 5.87
N GLY A 187 4.34 -8.86 5.75
CA GLY A 187 3.51 -9.00 4.55
C GLY A 187 4.21 -8.45 3.31
N THR A 188 4.90 -7.31 3.42
CA THR A 188 5.60 -6.71 2.27
C THR A 188 6.77 -7.59 1.84
N LEU A 189 7.45 -8.22 2.80
CA LEU A 189 8.51 -9.19 2.52
C LEU A 189 7.97 -10.43 1.81
N ILE A 190 6.83 -10.98 2.24
CA ILE A 190 6.16 -12.11 1.56
C ILE A 190 5.79 -11.72 0.12
N LEU A 191 5.22 -10.54 -0.07
CA LEU A 191 4.88 -10.02 -1.40
C LEU A 191 6.11 -9.87 -2.30
N LEU A 192 7.22 -9.40 -1.74
CA LEU A 192 8.49 -9.27 -2.47
C LEU A 192 9.09 -10.64 -2.83
N ILE A 193 8.95 -11.67 -1.98
CA ILE A 193 9.34 -13.04 -2.30
C ILE A 193 8.51 -13.57 -3.48
N PHE A 194 7.19 -13.41 -3.43
CA PHE A 194 6.32 -13.81 -4.55
C PHE A 194 6.71 -13.11 -5.85
N TYR A 195 7.01 -11.82 -5.77
CA TYR A 195 7.48 -11.05 -6.90
C TYR A 195 8.79 -11.56 -7.48
N SER A 196 9.76 -11.90 -6.62
CA SER A 196 11.05 -12.47 -7.03
C SER A 196 10.92 -13.82 -7.74
N ILE A 197 9.87 -14.59 -7.48
CA ILE A 197 9.62 -15.88 -8.15
C ILE A 197 9.03 -15.68 -9.55
N ILE A 198 8.25 -14.60 -9.75
CA ILE A 198 7.51 -14.35 -11.00
C ILE A 198 8.43 -13.77 -12.12
N ILE A 199 9.59 -13.25 -11.74
CA ILE A 199 10.57 -12.58 -12.62
C ILE A 199 11.69 -13.52 -13.03
#